data_AF-A0A1B0DCT5-F1
#
_entry.id   AF-A0A1B0DCT5-F1
#
_cell.length_a   1.000
_cell.length_b   1.000
_cell.length_c   1.000
_cell.angle_alpha   90.00
_cell.angle_beta   90.00
_cell.angle_gamma   90.00
#
_symmetry.space_group_name_H-M   'P 1'
#
loop_
_entity.id
_entity.type
_entity.pdbx_description
1 polymer ?
#
loop_
_entity_poly.entity_id
_entity_poly.type
_entity_poly.pdbx_seq_one_letter_code
_entity_poly.pdbx_strand_id
1 'polypeptide(L)'
;MFIRLLSRSLGKYRVSGRQFTSASFYDEVYEKTKLKYKSKKLPKDVNSRGVFACNELDLGEVQVYGFDYDYTLACYKPSLDYLLYDLGRGRLIDEYKYPAGIQSLPYRPDFTIRGLHYDIEQGLLMKLDSFLQIQLGTVYRGLTPLSDAEVLKIYKNRILSIAYVEGNSKLTDDRPKMMQLADLFSVPEMCLLCNVAEYFERNHIDYHPEILFRDVK
;
A
#
# COMPACT_ATOMS: atom_id res chain seq x y z
N MET A 1 12.85 3.64 7.65
CA MET A 1 11.92 3.58 6.50
C MET A 1 11.18 4.91 6.40
N PHE A 2 11.68 5.86 5.61
CA PHE A 2 11.07 7.20 5.49
C PHE A 2 9.92 7.16 4.47
N ILE A 3 8.77 7.69 4.87
CA ILE A 3 7.57 7.85 4.02
C ILE A 3 7.81 9.03 3.08
N ARG A 4 7.86 8.79 1.77
CA ARG A 4 7.79 9.85 0.76
C ARG A 4 6.31 10.15 0.54
N LEU A 5 5.83 11.28 1.06
CA LEU A 5 4.47 11.77 0.79
C LEU A 5 4.42 12.25 -0.68
N LEU A 6 3.55 11.62 -1.49
CA LEU A 6 3.25 12.06 -2.85
C LEU A 6 2.51 13.42 -2.82
N SER A 7 2.83 14.25 -3.81
CA SER A 7 2.40 15.65 -3.98
C SER A 7 0.87 15.82 -3.91
N ARG A 8 0.40 16.78 -3.09
CA ARG A 8 -1.03 17.13 -2.91
C ARG A 8 -1.42 18.36 -3.74
N SER A 9 -2.63 18.32 -4.29
CA SER A 9 -3.45 19.50 -4.64
C SER A 9 -4.53 19.67 -3.54
N LEU A 10 -4.66 20.86 -2.96
CA LEU A 10 -5.48 21.13 -1.77
C LEU A 10 -6.83 21.78 -2.17
N GLY A 11 -7.92 21.02 -2.02
CA GLY A 11 -9.30 21.53 -2.07
C GLY A 11 -9.78 22.04 -0.70
N LYS A 12 -10.56 23.14 -0.70
CA LYS A 12 -11.03 23.84 0.51
C LYS A 12 -12.22 23.11 1.17
N TYR A 13 -12.12 22.83 2.47
CA TYR A 13 -13.22 22.29 3.28
C TYR A 13 -13.78 23.36 4.24
N ARG A 14 -15.10 23.35 4.45
CA ARG A 14 -15.82 24.23 5.38
C ARG A 14 -16.70 23.35 6.29
N VAL A 15 -16.47 23.42 7.60
CA VAL A 15 -17.26 22.72 8.64
C VAL A 15 -17.73 23.76 9.65
N SER A 16 -19.01 23.76 10.01
CA SER A 16 -19.61 24.71 10.95
C SER A 16 -19.31 24.32 12.41
N GLY A 17 -19.08 25.34 13.26
CA GLY A 17 -19.12 25.19 14.73
C GLY A 17 -17.80 25.29 15.50
N ARG A 18 -16.65 25.56 14.86
CA ARG A 18 -15.39 25.89 15.55
C ARG A 18 -14.81 27.19 14.99
N GLN A 19 -14.12 27.96 15.83
CA GLN A 19 -13.36 29.16 15.41
C GLN A 19 -12.56 28.83 14.14
N PHE A 20 -12.92 29.46 13.02
CA PHE A 20 -12.29 29.19 11.73
C PHE A 20 -10.85 29.67 11.77
N THR A 21 -9.90 28.74 11.79
CA THR A 21 -8.55 29.03 11.36
C THR A 21 -8.54 29.04 9.83
N SER A 22 -7.93 30.09 9.24
CA SER A 22 -7.87 30.24 7.78
C SER A 22 -7.13 29.06 7.13
N ALA A 23 -7.37 28.76 5.86
CA ALA A 23 -6.56 27.78 5.13
C ALA A 23 -5.05 28.08 5.26
N SER A 24 -4.70 29.37 5.26
CA SER A 24 -3.33 29.83 5.50
C SER A 24 -2.75 29.43 6.86
N PHE A 25 -3.57 29.27 7.91
CA PHE A 25 -3.10 28.78 9.20
C PHE A 25 -2.63 27.32 9.10
N TYR A 26 -3.39 26.47 8.40
CA TYR A 26 -2.98 25.08 8.21
C TYR A 26 -1.76 24.95 7.31
N ASP A 27 -1.64 25.80 6.29
CA ASP A 27 -0.44 25.87 5.45
C ASP A 27 0.78 26.29 6.28
N GLU A 28 0.62 27.26 7.17
CA GLU A 28 1.70 27.72 8.07
C GLU A 28 2.09 26.64 9.09
N VAL A 29 1.12 25.92 9.67
CA VAL A 29 1.37 24.78 10.57
C VAL A 29 2.09 23.66 9.81
N TYR A 30 1.69 23.38 8.58
CA TYR A 30 2.32 22.37 7.73
C TYR A 30 3.77 22.75 7.41
N GLU A 31 4.03 23.97 6.93
CA GLU A 31 5.38 24.42 6.58
C GLU A 31 6.28 24.50 7.82
N LYS A 32 5.79 24.97 8.98
CA LYS A 32 6.52 24.89 10.26
C LYS A 32 6.87 23.45 10.63
N THR A 33 5.93 22.53 10.50
CA THR A 33 6.13 21.12 10.81
C THR A 33 7.14 20.48 9.87
N LYS A 34 7.04 20.75 8.57
CA LYS A 34 7.97 20.30 7.53
C LYS A 34 9.39 20.82 7.77
N LEU A 35 9.54 22.10 8.10
CA LEU A 35 10.84 22.69 8.48
C LEU A 35 11.42 22.04 9.73
N LYS A 36 10.60 21.79 10.75
CA LYS A 36 10.99 21.07 11.97
C LYS A 36 11.44 19.64 11.68
N TYR A 37 10.79 18.92 10.76
CA TYR A 37 11.23 17.58 10.38
C TYR A 37 12.49 17.59 9.51
N LYS A 38 12.65 18.59 8.63
CA LYS A 38 13.88 18.79 7.85
C LYS A 38 15.08 19.19 8.71
N SER A 39 14.86 19.91 9.82
CA SER A 39 15.93 20.33 10.75
C SER A 39 16.34 19.25 11.74
N LYS A 40 15.52 18.20 11.92
CA LYS A 40 15.92 17.04 12.70
C LYS A 40 17.08 16.35 11.99
N LYS A 41 18.18 16.17 12.72
CA LYS A 41 19.27 15.29 12.30
C LYS A 41 18.65 13.92 12.07
N LEU A 42 18.82 13.39 10.86
CA LEU A 42 18.46 12.00 10.59
C LEU A 42 19.16 11.11 11.64
N PRO A 43 18.57 9.97 12.02
CA PRO A 43 19.28 8.99 12.84
C PRO A 43 20.68 8.79 12.26
N LYS A 44 21.69 8.63 13.13
CA LYS A 44 23.04 8.27 12.67
C LYS A 44 22.92 7.15 11.65
N ASP A 45 23.69 7.23 10.56
CA ASP A 45 23.67 6.22 9.52
C ASP A 45 23.65 4.84 10.15
N VAL A 46 22.57 4.12 9.85
CA VAL A 46 22.39 2.75 10.31
C VAL A 46 23.53 1.96 9.71
N ASN A 47 24.30 1.26 10.56
CA ASN A 47 25.35 0.37 10.09
C ASN A 47 24.72 -0.63 9.11
N SER A 48 25.15 -0.62 7.85
CA SER A 48 24.62 -1.50 6.80
C SER A 48 24.88 -2.99 7.06
N ARG A 49 25.81 -3.30 7.98
CA ARG A 49 26.10 -4.65 8.47
C ARG A 49 25.59 -4.89 9.90
N GLY A 50 24.82 -3.95 10.46
CA GLY A 50 24.25 -4.08 11.78
C GLY A 50 23.19 -5.18 11.82
N VAL A 51 23.25 -6.01 12.85
CA VAL A 51 22.19 -6.98 13.18
C VAL A 51 21.32 -6.37 14.27
N PHE A 52 20.02 -6.32 14.05
CA PHE A 52 19.05 -5.76 14.99
C PHE A 52 18.32 -6.89 15.71
N ALA A 53 18.27 -6.83 17.05
CA ALA A 53 17.58 -7.80 17.88
C ALA A 53 16.24 -7.24 18.35
N CYS A 54 15.15 -7.97 18.08
CA CYS A 54 13.85 -7.70 18.69
C CYS A 54 13.70 -8.41 20.04
N ASN A 55 14.26 -9.62 20.13
CA ASN A 55 14.29 -10.46 21.33
C ASN A 55 15.74 -10.92 21.59
N GLU A 56 16.01 -11.37 22.81
CA GLU A 56 17.28 -12.02 23.16
C GLU A 56 17.39 -13.39 22.46
N LEU A 57 18.57 -13.68 21.91
CA LEU A 57 18.89 -14.95 21.23
C LEU A 57 20.36 -15.27 21.46
N ASP A 58 20.66 -16.42 22.06
CA ASP A 58 22.03 -16.94 22.17
C ASP A 58 22.37 -17.79 20.94
N LEU A 59 23.27 -17.28 20.09
CA LEU A 59 23.73 -18.00 18.90
C LEU A 59 24.63 -19.21 19.24
N GLY A 60 25.16 -19.31 20.46
CA GLY A 60 25.96 -20.46 20.92
C GLY A 60 25.13 -21.73 21.10
N GLU A 61 23.82 -21.61 21.34
CA GLU A 61 22.90 -22.74 21.46
C GLU A 61 22.33 -23.18 20.09
N VAL A 62 22.54 -22.40 19.03
CA VAL A 62 22.00 -22.69 17.69
C VAL A 62 22.92 -23.64 16.94
N GLN A 63 22.44 -24.87 16.68
CA GLN A 63 23.21 -25.90 15.98
C GLN A 63 22.98 -25.93 14.46
N VAL A 64 21.83 -25.42 14.00
CA VAL A 64 21.42 -25.48 12.59
C VAL A 64 20.90 -24.13 12.15
N TYR A 65 21.39 -23.67 10.99
CA TYR A 65 20.95 -22.44 10.34
C TYR A 65 20.22 -22.79 9.04
N GLY A 66 18.90 -22.55 9.03
CA GLY A 66 18.09 -22.61 7.82
C GLY A 66 18.05 -21.25 7.13
N PHE A 67 18.21 -21.24 5.81
CA PHE A 67 18.08 -20.03 5.00
C PHE A 67 16.97 -20.24 3.97
N ASP A 68 16.08 -19.26 3.88
CA ASP A 68 15.23 -19.11 2.71
C ASP A 68 16.09 -18.75 1.49
N TYR A 69 15.60 -19.02 0.28
CA TYR A 69 16.37 -18.79 -0.94
C TYR A 69 16.14 -17.38 -1.49
N ASP A 70 14.90 -17.09 -1.91
CA ASP A 70 14.55 -15.86 -2.61
C ASP A 70 14.56 -14.65 -1.69
N TYR A 71 15.23 -13.57 -2.10
CA TYR A 71 15.43 -12.36 -1.29
C TYR A 71 16.12 -12.56 0.08
N THR A 72 16.63 -13.76 0.36
CA THR A 72 17.46 -14.07 1.54
C THR A 72 18.88 -14.43 1.11
N LEU A 73 19.07 -15.48 0.30
CA LEU A 73 20.36 -15.82 -0.31
C LEU A 73 20.49 -15.21 -1.71
N ALA A 74 19.42 -15.27 -2.50
CA ALA A 74 19.34 -14.73 -3.85
C ALA A 74 18.71 -13.35 -3.85
N CYS A 75 19.54 -12.30 -3.91
CA CYS A 75 19.08 -10.92 -4.04
C CYS A 75 18.87 -10.57 -5.51
N TYR A 76 17.60 -10.37 -5.90
CA TYR A 76 17.26 -10.01 -7.27
C TYR A 76 17.53 -8.54 -7.60
N LYS A 77 17.77 -8.28 -8.89
CA LYS A 77 17.91 -6.92 -9.42
C LYS A 77 16.53 -6.26 -9.55
N PRO A 78 16.44 -4.92 -9.48
CA PRO A 78 15.18 -4.19 -9.70
C PRO A 78 14.48 -4.49 -11.03
N SER A 79 15.20 -5.02 -12.03
CA SER A 79 14.62 -5.46 -13.31
C SER A 79 13.62 -6.60 -13.16
N LEU A 80 13.67 -7.38 -12.06
CA LEU A 80 12.72 -8.45 -11.80
C LEU A 80 11.30 -7.90 -11.63
N ASP A 81 11.13 -6.76 -10.96
CA ASP A 81 9.80 -6.18 -10.72
C ASP A 81 9.11 -5.80 -12.05
N TYR A 82 9.88 -5.25 -13.00
CA TYR A 82 9.41 -4.96 -14.35
C TYR A 82 9.01 -6.23 -15.10
N LEU A 83 9.82 -7.27 -15.01
CA LEU A 83 9.54 -8.57 -15.64
C LEU A 83 8.24 -9.18 -15.09
N LEU A 84 8.08 -9.23 -13.76
CA LEU A 84 6.88 -9.76 -13.12
C LEU A 84 5.63 -8.99 -13.51
N TYR A 85 5.74 -7.65 -13.52
CA TYR A 85 4.66 -6.78 -13.95
C TYR A 85 4.26 -7.05 -15.42
N ASP A 86 5.25 -7.12 -16.33
CA ASP A 86 5.01 -7.34 -17.75
C ASP A 86 4.40 -8.72 -18.02
N LEU A 87 4.87 -9.77 -17.34
CA LEU A 87 4.33 -11.13 -17.42
C LEU A 87 2.89 -11.19 -16.89
N GLY A 88 2.63 -10.58 -15.72
CA GLY A 88 1.28 -10.51 -15.14
C GLY A 88 0.31 -9.78 -16.07
N ARG A 89 0.73 -8.64 -16.63
CA ARG A 89 -0.06 -7.88 -17.61
C ARG A 89 -0.34 -8.70 -18.87
N GLY A 90 0.66 -9.39 -19.40
CA GLY A 90 0.51 -10.27 -20.55
C GLY A 90 -0.52 -11.37 -20.29
N ARG A 91 -0.43 -12.05 -19.13
CA ARG A 91 -1.37 -13.08 -18.69
C ARG A 91 -2.82 -12.57 -18.65
N LEU A 92 -3.06 -11.36 -18.12
CA LEU A 92 -4.40 -10.75 -18.10
C LEU A 92 -4.99 -10.58 -19.52
N ILE A 93 -4.18 -10.16 -20.48
CA ILE A 93 -4.62 -9.95 -21.87
C ILE A 93 -4.81 -11.30 -22.58
N ASP A 94 -3.80 -12.17 -22.50
CA ASP A 94 -3.71 -13.38 -23.32
C ASP A 94 -4.62 -14.49 -22.80
N GLU A 95 -4.73 -14.68 -21.49
CA GLU A 95 -5.53 -15.75 -20.89
C GLU A 95 -6.91 -15.24 -20.46
N TYR A 96 -6.97 -14.14 -19.70
CA TYR A 96 -8.22 -13.61 -19.13
C TYR A 96 -8.96 -12.62 -20.04
N LYS A 97 -8.41 -12.32 -21.22
CA LYS A 97 -9.04 -11.47 -22.26
C LYS A 97 -9.37 -10.05 -21.79
N TYR A 98 -8.53 -9.51 -20.90
CA TYR A 98 -8.63 -8.10 -20.51
C TYR A 98 -8.39 -7.18 -21.72
N PRO A 99 -8.89 -5.93 -21.69
CA PRO A 99 -8.76 -5.01 -22.83
C PRO A 99 -7.31 -4.78 -23.24
N ALA A 100 -7.02 -4.94 -24.54
CA ALA A 100 -5.65 -4.80 -25.07
C ALA A 100 -4.99 -3.44 -24.76
N GLY A 101 -5.78 -2.40 -24.48
CA GLY A 101 -5.29 -1.08 -24.07
C GLY A 101 -4.42 -1.13 -22.80
N ILE A 102 -4.61 -2.11 -21.91
CA ILE A 102 -3.80 -2.23 -20.70
C ILE A 102 -2.33 -2.53 -21.01
N GLN A 103 -2.00 -3.07 -22.20
CA GLN A 103 -0.61 -3.33 -22.64
C GLN A 103 0.29 -2.09 -22.53
N SER A 104 -0.30 -0.91 -22.67
CA SER A 104 0.43 0.36 -22.63
C SER A 104 0.73 0.87 -21.22
N LEU A 105 0.17 0.25 -20.17
CA LEU A 105 0.32 0.69 -18.77
C LEU A 105 1.72 0.39 -18.25
N PRO A 106 2.56 1.40 -17.93
CA PRO A 106 3.91 1.18 -17.44
C PRO A 106 3.92 0.78 -15.96
N TYR A 107 4.89 -0.05 -15.57
CA TYR A 107 5.19 -0.30 -14.17
C TYR A 107 5.63 0.99 -13.45
N ARG A 108 5.19 1.18 -12.19
CA ARG A 108 5.49 2.34 -11.36
C ARG A 108 6.19 1.91 -10.06
N PRO A 109 7.54 1.87 -10.03
CA PRO A 109 8.29 1.30 -8.90
C PRO A 109 8.10 2.05 -7.56
N ASP A 110 7.73 3.34 -7.60
CA ASP A 110 7.59 4.17 -6.39
C ASP A 110 6.15 4.26 -5.86
N PHE A 111 5.18 3.59 -6.50
CA PHE A 111 3.77 3.73 -6.13
C PHE A 111 3.39 2.79 -4.98
N THR A 112 3.65 1.49 -5.13
CA THR A 112 3.42 0.48 -4.09
C THR A 112 4.70 0.20 -3.32
N ILE A 113 4.57 0.00 -2.01
CA ILE A 113 5.67 -0.42 -1.15
C ILE A 113 5.27 -1.64 -0.33
N ARG A 114 6.25 -2.43 0.10
CA ARG A 114 6.04 -3.55 1.02
C ARG A 114 5.36 -3.08 2.32
N GLY A 115 4.41 -3.87 2.82
CA GLY A 115 3.69 -3.64 4.06
C GLY A 115 2.38 -2.84 3.93
N LEU A 116 2.00 -2.41 2.72
CA LEU A 116 0.66 -1.88 2.47
C LEU A 116 -0.41 -2.98 2.62
N HIS A 117 -1.66 -2.57 2.79
CA HIS A 117 -2.82 -3.44 2.84
C HIS A 117 -3.76 -3.10 1.70
N TYR A 118 -4.28 -4.12 1.03
CA TYR A 118 -5.29 -3.99 0.00
C TYR A 118 -6.60 -4.57 0.50
N ASP A 119 -7.65 -3.76 0.49
CA ASP A 119 -9.02 -4.19 0.76
C ASP A 119 -9.63 -4.74 -0.53
N ILE A 120 -9.85 -6.05 -0.55
CA ILE A 120 -10.30 -6.79 -1.71
C ILE A 120 -11.76 -6.46 -2.03
N GLU A 121 -12.60 -6.28 -1.00
CA GLU A 121 -14.03 -5.98 -1.18
C GLU A 121 -14.22 -4.55 -1.70
N GLN A 122 -13.48 -3.59 -1.14
CA GLN A 122 -13.63 -2.17 -1.49
C GLN A 122 -12.76 -1.74 -2.69
N GLY A 123 -11.77 -2.55 -3.06
CA GLY A 123 -10.82 -2.25 -4.11
C GLY A 123 -9.83 -1.13 -3.73
N LEU A 124 -9.43 -1.05 -2.46
CA LEU A 124 -8.67 0.06 -1.91
C LEU A 124 -7.29 -0.35 -1.38
N LEU A 125 -6.25 0.32 -1.84
CA LEU A 125 -4.90 0.20 -1.29
C LEU A 125 -4.69 1.24 -0.18
N MET A 126 -4.15 0.84 0.96
CA MET A 126 -3.90 1.74 2.08
C MET A 126 -2.74 1.32 2.97
N LYS A 127 -2.30 2.25 3.82
CA LYS A 127 -1.38 1.95 4.92
C LYS A 127 -2.14 1.84 6.24
N LEU A 128 -1.87 0.77 6.98
CA LEU A 128 -2.26 0.61 8.37
C LEU A 128 -1.05 0.87 9.28
N ASP A 129 -1.30 1.28 10.52
CA ASP A 129 -0.29 1.23 11.58
C ASP A 129 -0.37 -0.08 12.39
N SER A 130 0.48 -0.19 13.41
CA SER A 130 0.54 -1.35 14.31
C SER A 130 -0.72 -1.57 15.15
N PHE A 131 -1.61 -0.58 15.22
CA PHE A 131 -2.90 -0.66 15.93
C PHE A 131 -4.08 -0.79 14.96
N LEU A 132 -3.80 -1.17 13.70
CA LEU A 132 -4.79 -1.32 12.63
C LEU A 132 -5.57 -0.05 12.33
N GLN A 133 -4.97 1.13 12.57
CA GLN A 133 -5.56 2.40 12.17
C GLN A 133 -5.18 2.73 10.73
N ILE A 134 -6.19 3.07 9.94
CA ILE A 134 -6.03 3.60 8.58
C ILE A 134 -5.27 4.93 8.67
N GLN A 135 -4.11 4.97 8.02
CA GLN A 135 -3.35 6.19 7.84
C GLN A 135 -4.02 7.03 6.75
N LEU A 136 -4.84 8.00 7.16
CA LEU A 136 -5.55 8.86 6.22
C LEU A 136 -4.59 9.60 5.27
N GLY A 137 -5.06 9.86 4.05
CA GLY A 137 -4.23 10.34 2.95
C GLY A 137 -3.32 9.30 2.31
N THR A 138 -3.38 8.03 2.74
CA THR A 138 -2.68 6.91 2.08
C THR A 138 -3.62 5.94 1.37
N VAL A 139 -4.92 6.26 1.30
CA VAL A 139 -5.93 5.37 0.70
C VAL A 139 -6.12 5.72 -0.78
N TYR A 140 -6.01 4.72 -1.65
CA TYR A 140 -6.11 4.86 -3.10
C TYR A 140 -7.09 3.85 -3.68
N ARG A 141 -7.89 4.30 -4.65
CA ARG A 141 -8.61 3.44 -5.59
C ARG A 141 -7.88 3.51 -6.92
N GLY A 142 -7.36 2.38 -7.38
CA GLY A 142 -6.40 2.38 -8.48
C GLY A 142 -5.21 3.28 -8.15
N LEU A 143 -5.02 4.36 -8.91
CA LEU A 143 -3.97 5.36 -8.70
C LEU A 143 -4.53 6.68 -8.14
N THR A 144 -5.83 6.75 -7.90
CA THR A 144 -6.54 7.94 -7.46
C THR A 144 -6.67 7.94 -5.93
N PRO A 145 -6.14 8.97 -5.24
CA PRO A 145 -6.29 9.07 -3.79
C PRO A 145 -7.73 9.39 -3.40
N LEU A 146 -8.24 8.74 -2.36
CA LEU A 146 -9.53 9.07 -1.77
C LEU A 146 -9.39 10.19 -0.74
N SER A 147 -10.41 11.03 -0.64
CA SER A 147 -10.49 12.03 0.43
C SER A 147 -10.77 11.37 1.77
N ASP A 148 -10.27 11.99 2.84
CA ASP A 148 -10.51 11.53 4.22
C ASP A 148 -12.00 11.36 4.53
N ALA A 149 -12.86 12.21 3.96
CA ALA A 149 -14.31 12.13 4.14
C ALA A 149 -14.91 10.88 3.47
N GLU A 150 -14.43 10.50 2.29
CA GLU A 150 -14.86 9.29 1.60
C GLU A 150 -14.39 8.03 2.33
N VAL A 151 -13.14 8.02 2.78
CA VAL A 151 -12.60 6.91 3.59
C VAL A 151 -13.43 6.71 4.86
N LEU A 152 -13.74 7.79 5.59
CA LEU A 152 -14.56 7.72 6.79
C LEU A 152 -16.01 7.33 6.49
N LYS A 153 -16.53 7.63 5.30
CA LYS A 153 -17.86 7.17 4.87
C LYS A 153 -17.88 5.66 4.62
N ILE A 154 -16.81 5.11 4.03
CA ILE A 154 -16.68 3.68 3.72
C ILE A 154 -16.50 2.87 5.01
N TYR A 155 -15.48 3.21 5.81
CA TYR A 155 -15.11 2.40 6.97
C TYR A 155 -15.83 2.78 8.26
N LYS A 156 -16.51 3.94 8.31
CA LYS A 156 -17.22 4.52 9.49
C LYS A 156 -16.32 4.85 10.68
N ASN A 157 -15.15 4.23 10.77
CA ASN A 157 -14.13 4.44 11.78
C ASN A 157 -12.73 4.34 11.12
N ARG A 158 -11.71 4.84 11.80
CA ARG A 158 -10.31 4.70 11.37
C ARG A 158 -9.68 3.38 11.78
N ILE A 159 -10.19 2.76 12.84
CA ILE A 159 -9.66 1.51 13.38
C ILE A 159 -10.41 0.34 12.74
N LEU A 160 -9.66 -0.56 12.11
CA LEU A 160 -10.20 -1.81 11.59
C LEU A 160 -10.11 -2.90 12.67
N SER A 161 -11.08 -3.79 12.70
CA SER A 161 -11.03 -4.94 13.63
C SER A 161 -10.03 -5.98 13.13
N ILE A 162 -9.43 -6.72 14.05
CA ILE A 162 -8.52 -7.83 13.72
C ILE A 162 -9.21 -8.82 12.79
N ALA A 163 -10.47 -9.16 13.06
CA ALA A 163 -11.26 -10.05 12.21
C ALA A 163 -11.43 -9.52 10.77
N TYR A 164 -11.48 -8.20 10.57
CA TYR A 164 -11.57 -7.60 9.25
C TYR A 164 -10.25 -7.71 8.48
N VAL A 165 -9.12 -7.52 9.17
CA VAL A 165 -7.79 -7.52 8.55
C VAL A 165 -7.25 -8.93 8.34
N GLU A 166 -7.43 -9.83 9.32
CA GLU A 166 -6.84 -11.18 9.33
C GLU A 166 -7.81 -12.29 8.90
N GLY A 167 -9.09 -12.00 8.65
CA GLY A 167 -10.05 -12.95 8.09
C GLY A 167 -10.60 -14.03 9.04
N ASN A 168 -10.34 -13.97 10.35
CA ASN A 168 -10.67 -15.05 11.29
C ASN A 168 -12.11 -15.01 11.88
N SER A 169 -13.14 -14.98 11.04
CA SER A 169 -14.52 -15.24 11.51
C SER A 169 -14.97 -16.63 11.09
N LYS A 170 -14.87 -17.61 12.01
CA LYS A 170 -15.31 -19.02 11.85
C LYS A 170 -16.82 -19.21 11.55
N LEU A 171 -17.55 -18.16 11.18
CA LEU A 171 -19.01 -18.11 11.14
C LEU A 171 -19.58 -17.64 9.78
N THR A 172 -18.75 -17.19 8.83
CA THR A 172 -19.20 -16.69 7.51
C THR A 172 -18.15 -16.96 6.43
N ASP A 173 -18.62 -17.17 5.20
CA ASP A 173 -17.86 -17.48 3.97
C ASP A 173 -16.40 -16.95 3.97
N ASP A 174 -15.47 -17.89 3.87
CA ASP A 174 -14.14 -17.93 4.50
C ASP A 174 -13.05 -17.15 3.73
N ARG A 175 -13.40 -16.01 3.11
CA ARG A 175 -12.47 -15.25 2.26
C ARG A 175 -11.84 -14.08 3.02
N PRO A 176 -10.52 -13.88 2.92
CA PRO A 176 -9.85 -12.73 3.51
C PRO A 176 -10.38 -11.45 2.84
N LYS A 177 -10.79 -10.47 3.66
CA LYS A 177 -11.24 -9.16 3.16
C LYS A 177 -10.07 -8.24 2.82
N MET A 178 -8.95 -8.43 3.52
CA MET A 178 -7.73 -7.66 3.28
C MET A 178 -6.56 -8.58 2.97
N MET A 179 -5.63 -8.07 2.15
CA MET A 179 -4.36 -8.69 1.83
C MET A 179 -3.22 -7.75 2.20
N GLN A 180 -2.25 -8.23 2.98
CA GLN A 180 -1.02 -7.48 3.23
C GLN A 180 0.03 -7.80 2.16
N LEU A 181 0.73 -6.78 1.66
CA LEU A 181 1.90 -6.94 0.79
C LEU A 181 3.10 -7.35 1.64
N ALA A 182 3.14 -8.62 2.04
CA ALA A 182 4.12 -9.15 3.00
C ALA A 182 5.51 -9.39 2.40
N ASP A 183 5.60 -9.63 1.09
CA ASP A 183 6.85 -9.91 0.36
C ASP A 183 7.13 -8.87 -0.74
N LEU A 184 8.27 -9.01 -1.41
CA LEU A 184 8.69 -8.12 -2.50
C LEU A 184 8.04 -8.49 -3.84
N PHE A 185 7.62 -9.74 -4.05
CA PHE A 185 6.90 -10.17 -5.25
C PHE A 185 5.50 -9.53 -5.36
N SER A 186 4.87 -9.27 -4.21
CA SER A 186 3.56 -8.63 -4.10
C SER A 186 3.56 -7.17 -4.55
N VAL A 187 4.73 -6.52 -4.62
CA VAL A 187 4.84 -5.10 -4.99
C VAL A 187 4.47 -4.87 -6.46
N PRO A 188 5.11 -5.51 -7.46
CA PRO A 188 4.73 -5.35 -8.85
C PRO A 188 3.31 -5.82 -9.15
N GLU A 189 2.84 -6.90 -8.52
CA GLU A 189 1.47 -7.41 -8.67
C GLU A 189 0.43 -6.38 -8.20
N MET A 190 0.62 -5.79 -7.01
CA MET A 190 -0.31 -4.78 -6.52
C MET A 190 -0.26 -3.50 -7.35
N CYS A 191 0.91 -3.14 -7.89
CA CYS A 191 1.01 -2.03 -8.83
C CYS A 191 0.22 -2.31 -10.12
N LEU A 192 0.29 -3.53 -10.64
CA LEU A 192 -0.49 -3.96 -11.81
C LEU A 192 -1.98 -3.86 -11.51
N LEU A 193 -2.42 -4.40 -10.38
CA LEU A 193 -3.81 -4.34 -9.94
C LEU A 193 -4.32 -2.89 -9.90
N CYS A 194 -3.57 -1.99 -9.25
CA CYS A 194 -3.94 -0.59 -9.16
C CYS A 194 -3.95 0.12 -10.52
N ASN A 195 -3.01 -0.20 -11.42
CA ASN A 195 -2.98 0.35 -12.77
C ASN A 195 -4.18 -0.11 -13.60
N VAL A 196 -4.57 -1.39 -13.51
CA VAL A 196 -5.72 -1.94 -14.22
C VAL A 196 -7.03 -1.38 -13.68
N ALA A 197 -7.18 -1.28 -12.36
CA ALA A 197 -8.32 -0.63 -11.73
C ALA A 197 -8.45 0.83 -12.19
N GLU A 198 -7.35 1.60 -12.19
CA GLU A 198 -7.34 2.97 -12.70
C GLU A 198 -7.72 3.05 -14.20
N TYR A 199 -7.26 2.09 -15.01
CA TYR A 199 -7.65 2.00 -16.42
C TYR A 199 -9.16 1.78 -16.57
N PHE A 200 -9.76 0.90 -15.77
CA PHE A 200 -11.20 0.66 -15.80
C PHE A 200 -12.00 1.91 -15.40
N GLU A 201 -11.62 2.58 -14.31
CA GLU A 201 -12.27 3.82 -13.87
C GLU A 201 -12.22 4.91 -14.95
N ARG A 202 -11.05 5.11 -15.57
CA ARG A 202 -10.86 6.15 -16.62
C ARG A 202 -11.60 5.87 -17.92
N ASN A 203 -11.82 4.59 -18.24
CA ASN A 203 -12.52 4.18 -19.46
C ASN A 203 -13.98 3.83 -19.20
N HIS A 204 -14.50 4.06 -17.98
CA HIS A 204 -15.86 3.74 -17.58
C HIS A 204 -16.22 2.26 -17.83
N ILE A 205 -15.29 1.36 -17.51
CA ILE A 205 -15.49 -0.09 -17.58
C ILE A 205 -15.88 -0.56 -16.18
N ASP A 206 -17.07 -1.14 -16.06
CA ASP A 206 -17.51 -1.76 -14.82
C ASP A 206 -16.67 -3.02 -14.52
N TYR A 207 -16.23 -3.15 -13.28
CA TYR A 207 -15.47 -4.32 -12.82
C TYR A 207 -15.81 -4.62 -11.36
N HIS A 208 -15.62 -5.88 -10.96
CA HIS A 208 -15.73 -6.29 -9.57
C HIS A 208 -14.31 -6.36 -8.95
N PRO A 209 -14.02 -5.60 -7.89
CA PRO A 209 -12.68 -5.56 -7.29
C PRO A 209 -12.12 -6.94 -6.91
N GLU A 210 -12.97 -7.81 -6.34
CA GLU A 210 -12.56 -9.17 -5.96
C GLU A 210 -12.16 -10.04 -7.16
N ILE A 211 -12.84 -9.89 -8.32
CA ILE A 211 -12.51 -10.65 -9.52
C ILE A 211 -11.17 -10.16 -10.08
N LEU A 212 -10.99 -8.84 -10.17
CA LEU A 212 -9.72 -8.26 -10.60
C LEU A 212 -8.57 -8.70 -9.69
N PHE A 213 -8.78 -8.70 -8.37
CA PHE A 213 -7.78 -9.17 -7.42
C PHE A 213 -7.40 -10.63 -7.66
N ARG A 214 -8.40 -11.51 -7.84
CA ARG A 214 -8.19 -12.94 -8.09
C ARG A 214 -7.52 -13.22 -9.44
N ASP A 215 -7.77 -12.41 -10.45
CA ASP A 215 -7.15 -12.63 -11.76
C ASP A 215 -5.68 -12.14 -11.80
N VAL A 216 -5.30 -11.21 -10.91
CA VAL A 216 -3.92 -10.72 -10.76
C VAL A 216 -3.08 -11.60 -9.83
N LYS A 217 -3.69 -12.21 -8.79
CA LYS A 217 -3.03 -13.08 -7.81
C LYS A 217 -3.05 -14.55 -8.19
#